data_AF-A0A5N5IWL8-F1
#
_entry.id   AF-A0A5N5IWL8-F1
#
_cell.length_a   1.000
_cell.length_b   1.000
_cell.length_c   1.000
_cell.angle_alpha   90.00
_cell.angle_beta   90.00
_cell.angle_gamma   90.00
#
_symmetry.space_group_name_H-M   'P 1'
#
loop_
_entity.id
_entity.type
_entity.pdbx_description
1 polymer ?
#
loop_
_entity_poly.entity_id
_entity_poly.type
_entity_poly.pdbx_seq_one_letter_code
_entity_poly.pdbx_strand_id
1 'polypeptide(L)'
;MKKVMKSFGIVILVSTLTWSCSKDDGPTPPKNTAPSILAQEFTVDEDIADTEVIGMVKATDVEKDALTFSIKTNANNLFEITAAGDLSLATGKALDFETATQHVITIQVSDGDKTATASVTIKVGDVDESLANDPASFVTTWKTESNGEEIALYGNGSYTYDYTIEWGDGTVEELTSNEGASHVYATAGTYTIAIKGEFPYFNTFFDGVDNAKKLMSIEQWGDIQWKSMQATFLHCENMVYNATDIPDLSNVTNMESMFNGCSSFNGNIANWDISNVTNMFNMFNGATLFNQPFGEWDTSKVTNMGNMFAGATSFNQSLGDWDLSSITNLTNMFNNSGMNAINYSSTLKGWGGQGNVFIPNGIVLGATGITFCNDADTTYFRNTVLIGQNGWTINDDGPVACQ
;
A
#
# COMPACT_ATOMS: atom_id res chain seq x y z
N MET A 1 -103.66 76.43 42.95
CA MET A 1 -103.19 75.93 44.27
C MET A 1 -101.88 75.18 44.06
N LYS A 2 -100.95 75.32 45.02
CA LYS A 2 -99.73 74.52 45.33
C LYS A 2 -99.79 73.06 44.81
N LYS A 3 -98.76 72.32 44.38
CA LYS A 3 -97.30 72.21 44.67
C LYS A 3 -96.74 71.24 43.58
N VAL A 4 -95.63 71.54 42.88
CA VAL A 4 -94.25 70.98 43.06
C VAL A 4 -94.15 69.44 43.16
N MET A 5 -93.48 68.76 42.19
CA MET A 5 -92.17 68.08 42.41
C MET A 5 -91.49 67.50 41.13
N LYS A 6 -90.27 68.02 40.86
CA LYS A 6 -89.00 67.48 40.27
C LYS A 6 -89.02 66.16 39.46
N SER A 7 -88.57 66.12 38.20
CA SER A 7 -87.21 66.28 37.60
C SER A 7 -86.44 64.96 37.44
N PHE A 8 -86.12 64.57 36.19
CA PHE A 8 -84.75 64.44 35.67
C PHE A 8 -84.83 64.12 34.15
N GLY A 9 -84.19 64.96 33.33
CA GLY A 9 -84.16 64.81 31.87
C GLY A 9 -82.93 64.05 31.38
N ILE A 10 -82.94 63.69 30.10
CA ILE A 10 -81.77 63.63 29.22
C ILE A 10 -82.27 63.87 27.79
N VAL A 11 -81.54 64.74 27.09
CA VAL A 11 -81.80 65.31 25.76
C VAL A 11 -81.39 64.31 24.68
N ILE A 12 -82.21 64.13 23.64
CA ILE A 12 -81.80 63.52 22.38
C ILE A 12 -81.97 64.56 21.28
N LEU A 13 -80.83 64.99 20.74
CA LEU A 13 -80.67 65.92 19.63
C LEU A 13 -80.53 65.12 18.33
N VAL A 14 -81.22 65.60 17.29
CA VAL A 14 -81.33 65.08 15.92
C VAL A 14 -79.97 65.06 15.20
N SER A 15 -79.69 64.01 14.42
CA SER A 15 -78.62 64.06 13.40
C SER A 15 -78.98 63.26 12.14
N THR A 16 -78.68 63.90 11.02
CA THR A 16 -78.96 63.56 9.62
C THR A 16 -78.10 62.39 9.12
N LEU A 17 -78.70 61.48 8.34
CA LEU A 17 -77.97 60.46 7.58
C LEU A 17 -77.06 61.11 6.53
N THR A 18 -75.76 60.98 6.68
CA THR A 18 -74.79 61.07 5.60
C THR A 18 -74.50 59.66 5.08
N TRP A 19 -74.68 59.49 3.78
CA TRP A 19 -74.35 58.26 3.07
C TRP A 19 -72.82 58.22 2.91
N SER A 20 -72.17 57.34 3.67
CA SER A 20 -70.73 57.06 3.58
C SER A 20 -70.54 55.83 2.69
N CYS A 21 -69.90 55.99 1.54
CA CYS A 21 -69.29 54.88 0.80
C CYS A 21 -68.12 54.34 1.63
N SER A 22 -68.34 53.30 2.41
CA SER A 22 -67.27 52.41 2.83
C SER A 22 -66.84 51.60 1.61
N LYS A 23 -65.59 51.78 1.17
CA LYS A 23 -64.91 50.79 0.33
C LYS A 23 -64.94 49.47 1.09
N ASP A 24 -65.68 48.52 0.54
CA ASP A 24 -65.58 47.12 0.92
C ASP A 24 -64.26 46.61 0.36
N ASP A 25 -63.18 46.81 1.13
CA ASP A 25 -61.91 46.15 0.88
C ASP A 25 -62.16 44.67 1.18
N GLY A 26 -62.46 43.90 0.14
CA GLY A 26 -62.62 42.45 0.22
C GLY A 26 -61.45 41.79 0.97
N PRO A 27 -61.58 40.52 1.39
CA PRO A 27 -60.59 39.86 2.24
C PRO A 27 -59.18 40.09 1.67
N THR A 28 -58.32 40.75 2.47
CA THR A 28 -56.92 40.95 2.10
C THR A 28 -56.34 39.59 1.71
N PRO A 29 -55.68 39.46 0.53
CA PRO A 29 -55.06 38.21 0.13
C PRO A 29 -54.18 37.67 1.27
N PRO A 30 -54.11 36.33 1.44
CA PRO A 30 -53.20 35.76 2.43
C PRO A 30 -51.81 36.36 2.21
N LYS A 31 -51.24 36.89 3.29
CA LYS A 31 -49.95 37.57 3.24
C LYS A 31 -48.88 36.52 2.99
N ASN A 32 -48.30 36.48 1.78
CA ASN A 32 -47.20 35.58 1.46
C ASN A 32 -46.05 35.74 2.49
N THR A 33 -45.48 34.63 2.97
CA THR A 33 -44.36 34.58 3.92
C THR A 33 -43.10 34.14 3.18
N ALA A 34 -41.91 34.59 3.60
CA ALA A 34 -40.70 34.12 2.92
C ALA A 34 -40.47 32.61 3.22
N PRO A 35 -39.87 31.85 2.29
CA PRO A 35 -39.51 30.46 2.53
C PRO A 35 -38.54 30.33 3.71
N SER A 36 -38.52 29.16 4.35
CA SER A 36 -37.62 28.82 5.45
C SER A 36 -36.58 27.80 5.00
N ILE A 37 -35.32 28.14 5.20
CA ILE A 37 -34.17 27.25 4.96
C ILE A 37 -33.24 27.29 6.17
N LEU A 38 -32.79 26.12 6.60
CA LEU A 38 -31.81 25.97 7.68
C LEU A 38 -30.44 25.63 7.09
N ALA A 39 -29.39 25.85 7.88
CA ALA A 39 -28.06 25.39 7.52
C ALA A 39 -28.05 23.88 7.33
N GLN A 40 -27.36 23.40 6.29
CA GLN A 40 -27.30 22.00 5.91
C GLN A 40 -25.85 21.57 5.71
N GLU A 41 -25.62 20.27 5.85
CA GLU A 41 -24.30 19.66 5.68
C GLU A 41 -24.43 18.45 4.76
N PHE A 42 -23.47 18.32 3.85
CA PHE A 42 -23.25 17.13 3.02
C PHE A 42 -21.81 16.66 3.21
N THR A 43 -21.59 15.35 3.07
CA THR A 43 -20.25 14.76 2.99
C THR A 43 -20.14 14.05 1.65
N VAL A 44 -19.01 14.25 0.98
CA VAL A 44 -18.72 13.65 -0.31
C VAL A 44 -17.23 13.43 -0.44
N ASP A 45 -16.84 12.31 -1.03
CA ASP A 45 -15.44 11.97 -1.29
C ASP A 45 -14.88 12.86 -2.43
N GLU A 46 -13.58 13.12 -2.43
CA GLU A 46 -12.98 14.11 -3.33
C GLU A 46 -13.01 13.72 -4.82
N ASP A 47 -13.08 12.41 -5.09
CA ASP A 47 -13.12 11.80 -6.42
C ASP A 47 -14.52 11.83 -7.07
N ILE A 48 -15.51 12.48 -6.44
CA ILE A 48 -16.85 12.63 -7.02
C ILE A 48 -16.80 13.25 -8.42
N ALA A 49 -17.48 12.61 -9.37
CA ALA A 49 -17.58 13.13 -10.73
C ALA A 49 -18.46 14.39 -10.79
N ASP A 50 -18.13 15.32 -11.69
CA ASP A 50 -18.93 16.53 -11.92
C ASP A 50 -20.34 16.28 -12.50
N THR A 51 -20.63 15.03 -12.86
CA THR A 51 -21.95 14.56 -13.28
C THR A 51 -22.83 14.05 -12.13
N GLU A 52 -22.28 13.92 -10.92
CA GLU A 52 -22.97 13.34 -9.77
C GLU A 52 -23.52 14.40 -8.82
N VAL A 53 -24.64 14.06 -8.17
CA VAL A 53 -25.31 14.94 -7.19
C VAL A 53 -24.76 14.66 -5.80
N ILE A 54 -24.14 15.67 -5.19
CA ILE A 54 -23.66 15.67 -3.80
C ILE A 54 -24.84 15.52 -2.83
N GLY A 55 -25.94 16.22 -3.09
CA GLY A 55 -27.14 16.13 -2.27
C GLY A 55 -28.23 17.11 -2.68
N MET A 56 -29.43 16.92 -2.13
CA MET A 56 -30.57 17.80 -2.39
C MET A 56 -30.79 18.76 -1.22
N VAL A 57 -30.65 20.05 -1.48
CA VAL A 57 -30.90 21.12 -0.50
C VAL A 57 -32.40 21.22 -0.24
N LYS A 58 -32.79 21.19 1.04
CA LYS A 58 -34.19 21.24 1.46
C LYS A 58 -34.56 22.59 2.07
N ALA A 59 -35.75 23.06 1.74
CA ALA A 59 -36.40 24.23 2.33
C ALA A 59 -37.90 23.96 2.43
N THR A 60 -38.60 24.76 3.23
CA THR A 60 -40.04 24.65 3.43
C THR A 60 -40.71 26.00 3.25
N ASP A 61 -41.95 25.98 2.82
CA ASP A 61 -42.80 27.16 2.71
C ASP A 61 -44.15 26.88 3.39
N VAL A 62 -44.69 27.86 4.13
CA VAL A 62 -45.89 27.67 4.94
C VAL A 62 -47.13 27.61 4.04
N GLU A 63 -47.13 28.43 3.00
CA GLU A 63 -48.14 28.52 1.95
C GLU A 63 -48.02 27.37 0.92
N LYS A 64 -46.89 26.66 0.93
CA LYS A 64 -46.52 25.57 0.01
C LYS A 64 -46.35 26.05 -1.42
N ASP A 65 -45.87 27.28 -1.57
CA ASP A 65 -45.50 27.83 -2.86
C ASP A 65 -44.31 27.06 -3.45
N ALA A 66 -44.20 27.06 -4.78
CA ALA A 66 -43.15 26.34 -5.48
C ALA A 66 -41.79 26.99 -5.22
N LEU A 67 -40.81 26.19 -4.81
CA LEU A 67 -39.49 26.69 -4.45
C LEU A 67 -38.49 26.54 -5.58
N THR A 68 -37.66 27.58 -5.75
CA THR A 68 -36.49 27.54 -6.62
C THR A 68 -35.22 27.86 -5.83
N PHE A 69 -34.14 27.16 -6.16
CA PHE A 69 -32.85 27.29 -5.48
C PHE A 69 -31.79 27.93 -6.39
N SER A 70 -30.86 28.67 -5.79
CA SER A 70 -29.69 29.25 -6.47
C SER A 70 -28.52 29.44 -5.50
N ILE A 71 -27.28 29.47 -6.01
CA ILE A 71 -26.09 29.77 -5.21
C ILE A 71 -25.88 31.29 -5.16
N LYS A 72 -25.84 31.85 -3.95
CA LYS A 72 -25.57 33.28 -3.71
C LYS A 72 -24.08 33.57 -3.53
N THR A 73 -23.38 32.71 -2.81
CA THR A 73 -21.93 32.77 -2.62
C THR A 73 -21.36 31.39 -2.87
N ASN A 74 -20.43 31.30 -3.81
CA ASN A 74 -19.83 30.05 -4.25
C ASN A 74 -18.36 30.02 -3.84
N ALA A 75 -17.88 28.88 -3.34
CA ALA A 75 -16.47 28.68 -3.04
C ALA A 75 -15.73 28.50 -4.38
N ASN A 76 -15.08 29.56 -4.88
CA ASN A 76 -14.29 29.54 -6.13
C ASN A 76 -15.04 29.03 -7.39
N ASN A 77 -16.37 29.16 -7.43
CA ASN A 77 -17.23 28.60 -8.47
C ASN A 77 -17.11 27.08 -8.64
N LEU A 78 -16.89 26.36 -7.53
CA LEU A 78 -16.76 24.90 -7.52
C LEU A 78 -18.10 24.17 -7.67
N PHE A 79 -19.20 24.75 -7.18
CA PHE A 79 -20.49 24.07 -7.09
C PHE A 79 -21.53 24.65 -8.05
N GLU A 80 -22.50 23.83 -8.44
CA GLU A 80 -23.72 24.26 -9.13
C GLU A 80 -24.96 23.68 -8.42
N ILE A 81 -26.12 24.31 -8.62
CA ILE A 81 -27.38 23.84 -8.06
C ILE A 81 -28.50 23.94 -9.09
N THR A 82 -29.31 22.90 -9.21
CA THR A 82 -30.52 22.94 -10.04
C THR A 82 -31.60 23.80 -9.37
N ALA A 83 -32.58 24.26 -10.14
CA ALA A 83 -33.73 24.97 -9.58
C ALA A 83 -34.53 24.12 -8.59
N ALA A 84 -34.42 22.78 -8.64
CA ALA A 84 -35.05 21.85 -7.71
C ALA A 84 -34.26 21.63 -6.42
N GLY A 85 -33.00 22.11 -6.35
CA GLY A 85 -32.15 22.02 -5.17
C GLY A 85 -31.08 20.93 -5.21
N ASP A 86 -30.90 20.22 -6.34
CA ASP A 86 -29.83 19.23 -6.49
C ASP A 86 -28.49 19.96 -6.61
N LEU A 87 -27.58 19.73 -5.66
CA LEU A 87 -26.25 20.30 -5.57
C LEU A 87 -25.23 19.33 -6.17
N SER A 88 -24.37 19.81 -7.06
CA SER A 88 -23.27 19.05 -7.70
C SER A 88 -22.03 19.94 -7.85
N LEU A 89 -20.93 19.37 -8.35
CA LEU A 89 -19.80 20.17 -8.83
C LEU A 89 -20.18 20.84 -10.15
N ALA A 90 -19.65 22.05 -10.36
CA ALA A 90 -19.74 22.69 -11.65
C ALA A 90 -18.90 21.91 -12.68
N THR A 91 -19.31 21.93 -13.95
CA THR A 91 -18.63 21.17 -15.02
C THR A 91 -17.11 21.46 -15.08
N GLY A 92 -16.32 20.40 -15.12
CA GLY A 92 -14.86 20.41 -15.15
C GLY A 92 -14.19 20.79 -13.83
N LYS A 93 -14.93 20.74 -12.71
CA LYS A 93 -14.37 20.94 -11.36
C LYS A 93 -14.19 19.60 -10.66
N ALA A 94 -13.23 19.59 -9.75
CA ALA A 94 -12.94 18.49 -8.84
C ALA A 94 -12.78 19.05 -7.42
N LEU A 95 -12.91 18.19 -6.43
CA LEU A 95 -12.50 18.47 -5.06
C LEU A 95 -11.07 17.97 -4.87
N ASP A 96 -10.43 18.44 -3.81
CA ASP A 96 -9.07 18.08 -3.42
C ASP A 96 -9.01 18.30 -1.90
N PHE A 97 -8.95 17.19 -1.16
CA PHE A 97 -8.99 17.16 0.29
C PHE A 97 -7.74 17.84 0.89
N GLU A 98 -6.56 17.64 0.28
CA GLU A 98 -5.29 18.26 0.67
C GLU A 98 -5.36 19.78 0.54
N THR A 99 -6.07 20.29 -0.47
CA THR A 99 -6.31 21.72 -0.66
C THR A 99 -7.35 22.25 0.33
N ALA A 100 -8.48 21.57 0.51
CA ALA A 100 -9.53 21.99 1.44
C ALA A 100 -10.44 20.84 1.91
N THR A 101 -10.39 20.54 3.21
CA THR A 101 -11.23 19.51 3.85
C THR A 101 -12.72 19.85 3.91
N GLN A 102 -13.11 21.10 3.61
CA GLN A 102 -14.51 21.51 3.50
C GLN A 102 -14.69 22.82 2.72
N HIS A 103 -15.87 22.97 2.13
CA HIS A 103 -16.33 24.20 1.50
C HIS A 103 -17.64 24.68 2.15
N VAL A 104 -17.81 26.00 2.25
CA VAL A 104 -19.05 26.61 2.73
C VAL A 104 -19.60 27.54 1.65
N ILE A 105 -20.79 27.22 1.16
CA ILE A 105 -21.53 28.03 0.18
C ILE A 105 -22.77 28.63 0.83
N THR A 106 -23.32 29.69 0.23
CA THR A 106 -24.60 30.26 0.64
C THR A 106 -25.65 29.98 -0.43
N ILE A 107 -26.70 29.24 -0.06
CA ILE A 107 -27.85 28.98 -0.94
C ILE A 107 -28.93 30.02 -0.68
N GLN A 108 -29.55 30.50 -1.76
CA GLN A 108 -30.79 31.26 -1.74
C GLN A 108 -31.94 30.36 -2.20
N VAL A 109 -33.06 30.43 -1.49
CA VAL A 109 -34.34 29.82 -1.89
C VAL A 109 -35.37 30.93 -2.10
N SER A 110 -36.18 30.80 -3.14
CA SER A 110 -37.22 31.74 -3.55
C SER A 110 -38.55 31.01 -3.75
N ASP A 111 -39.64 31.58 -3.27
CA ASP A 111 -41.04 31.16 -3.53
C ASP A 111 -41.64 31.84 -4.78
N GLY A 112 -40.91 32.78 -5.39
CA GLY A 112 -41.34 33.60 -6.54
C GLY A 112 -41.50 35.08 -6.21
N ASP A 113 -41.72 35.43 -4.93
CA ASP A 113 -41.90 36.80 -4.43
C ASP A 113 -40.85 37.21 -3.38
N LYS A 114 -40.44 36.27 -2.53
CA LYS A 114 -39.57 36.45 -1.38
C LYS A 114 -38.47 35.41 -1.35
N THR A 115 -37.39 35.74 -0.66
CA THR A 115 -36.22 34.87 -0.58
C THR A 115 -35.71 34.70 0.84
N ALA A 116 -35.12 33.54 1.12
CA ALA A 116 -34.30 33.29 2.31
C ALA A 116 -32.97 32.68 1.93
N THR A 117 -32.00 32.70 2.86
CA THR A 117 -30.66 32.16 2.62
C THR A 117 -30.16 31.36 3.81
N ALA A 118 -29.39 30.30 3.55
CA ALA A 118 -28.65 29.57 4.57
C ALA A 118 -27.28 29.13 4.04
N SER A 119 -26.37 28.82 4.96
CA SER A 119 -25.10 28.18 4.63
C SER A 119 -25.30 26.68 4.38
N VAL A 120 -24.64 26.17 3.36
CA VAL A 120 -24.47 24.73 3.15
C VAL A 120 -22.98 24.42 3.25
N THR A 121 -22.64 23.50 4.16
CA THR A 121 -21.27 23.00 4.32
C THR A 121 -21.13 21.69 3.56
N ILE A 122 -20.13 21.61 2.69
CA ILE A 122 -19.74 20.38 1.99
C ILE A 122 -18.44 19.94 2.64
N LYS A 123 -18.47 18.84 3.39
CA LYS A 123 -17.27 18.18 3.93
C LYS A 123 -16.71 17.27 2.85
N VAL A 124 -15.41 17.40 2.59
CA VAL A 124 -14.70 16.56 1.64
C VAL A 124 -14.16 15.35 2.40
N GLY A 125 -14.47 14.15 1.91
CA GLY A 125 -13.83 12.91 2.33
C GLY A 125 -12.53 12.72 1.54
N ASP A 126 -11.48 12.38 2.27
CA ASP A 126 -10.17 12.01 1.72
C ASP A 126 -10.28 10.63 1.06
N VAL A 127 -9.91 10.56 -0.22
CA VAL A 127 -9.71 9.30 -0.93
C VAL A 127 -8.21 9.12 -1.05
N ASP A 128 -7.67 8.14 -0.32
CA ASP A 128 -6.25 7.84 -0.31
C ASP A 128 -5.79 7.36 -1.70
N GLU A 129 -5.28 8.30 -2.49
CA GLU A 129 -4.76 8.07 -3.84
C GLU A 129 -3.30 7.58 -3.84
N SER A 130 -2.68 7.47 -2.67
CA SER A 130 -1.28 7.05 -2.59
C SER A 130 -1.14 5.58 -2.98
N LEU A 131 -0.22 5.32 -3.92
CA LEU A 131 0.16 3.97 -4.29
C LEU A 131 0.72 3.19 -3.10
N ALA A 132 1.23 3.87 -2.07
CA ALA A 132 1.75 3.22 -0.87
C ALA A 132 0.67 2.50 -0.05
N ASN A 133 -0.60 2.90 -0.19
CA ASN A 133 -1.73 2.29 0.50
C ASN A 133 -2.52 1.30 -0.39
N ASP A 134 -2.16 1.21 -1.67
CA ASP A 134 -2.75 0.26 -2.61
C ASP A 134 -2.15 -1.14 -2.41
N PRO A 135 -2.95 -2.18 -2.12
CA PRO A 135 -2.47 -3.54 -1.90
C PRO A 135 -1.83 -4.19 -3.14
N ALA A 136 -2.04 -3.65 -4.34
CA ALA A 136 -1.41 -4.14 -5.57
C ALA A 136 0.00 -3.56 -5.80
N SER A 137 0.40 -2.55 -5.03
CA SER A 137 1.70 -1.89 -5.19
C SER A 137 2.84 -2.65 -4.50
N PHE A 138 4.02 -2.63 -5.10
CA PHE A 138 5.26 -2.96 -4.42
C PHE A 138 5.73 -1.74 -3.61
N VAL A 139 5.87 -1.90 -2.29
CA VAL A 139 6.14 -0.78 -1.37
C VAL A 139 7.41 -1.03 -0.58
N THR A 140 8.30 -0.04 -0.57
CA THR A 140 9.60 -0.08 0.11
C THR A 140 9.89 1.25 0.81
N THR A 141 10.72 1.22 1.84
CA THR A 141 11.26 2.47 2.43
C THR A 141 12.74 2.62 2.14
N TRP A 142 13.14 3.85 1.87
CA TRP A 142 14.49 4.22 1.50
C TRP A 142 14.97 5.42 2.30
N LYS A 143 16.29 5.52 2.51
CA LYS A 143 16.90 6.62 3.24
C LYS A 143 18.02 7.29 2.45
N THR A 144 17.92 8.61 2.32
CA THR A 144 19.01 9.48 1.86
C THR A 144 19.62 10.20 3.07
N GLU A 145 20.94 10.31 3.15
CA GLU A 145 21.62 10.95 4.28
C GLU A 145 21.95 12.43 4.03
N SER A 146 22.05 12.82 2.76
CA SER A 146 22.36 14.19 2.33
C SER A 146 21.37 14.71 1.30
N ASN A 147 21.13 16.02 1.31
CA ASN A 147 20.31 16.70 0.30
C ASN A 147 20.92 16.51 -1.09
N GLY A 148 20.08 16.26 -2.09
CA GLY A 148 20.50 16.05 -3.48
C GLY A 148 21.01 14.64 -3.76
N GLU A 149 20.80 13.68 -2.86
CA GLU A 149 21.09 12.28 -3.13
C GLU A 149 20.06 11.64 -4.07
N GLU A 150 20.54 10.73 -4.91
CA GLU A 150 19.73 9.97 -5.86
C GLU A 150 19.41 8.56 -5.35
N ILE A 151 18.19 8.08 -5.61
CA ILE A 151 17.86 6.66 -5.55
C ILE A 151 17.65 6.18 -6.98
N ALA A 152 18.28 5.06 -7.34
CA ALA A 152 18.16 4.46 -8.66
C ALA A 152 17.70 3.00 -8.56
N LEU A 153 16.73 2.64 -9.39
CA LEU A 153 16.22 1.30 -9.61
C LEU A 153 16.55 0.91 -11.04
N TYR A 154 17.51 0.00 -11.23
CA TYR A 154 17.98 -0.38 -12.56
C TYR A 154 17.11 -1.48 -13.15
N GLY A 155 16.60 -1.25 -14.36
CA GLY A 155 15.79 -2.22 -15.09
C GLY A 155 16.64 -3.28 -15.81
N ASN A 156 16.01 -4.05 -16.68
CA ASN A 156 16.67 -5.00 -17.57
C ASN A 156 16.08 -4.89 -18.98
N GLY A 157 16.94 -4.58 -19.95
CA GLY A 157 16.56 -4.39 -21.35
C GLY A 157 15.89 -5.59 -22.04
N SER A 158 15.88 -6.77 -21.40
CA SER A 158 15.20 -7.97 -21.90
C SER A 158 13.72 -8.04 -21.54
N TYR A 159 13.23 -7.16 -20.66
CA TYR A 159 11.85 -7.13 -20.21
C TYR A 159 11.12 -5.86 -20.66
N THR A 160 9.80 -5.92 -20.62
CA THR A 160 8.90 -4.79 -20.86
C THR A 160 8.50 -4.17 -19.53
N TYR A 161 8.31 -2.86 -19.54
CA TYR A 161 7.95 -2.07 -18.37
C TYR A 161 6.80 -1.14 -18.76
N ASP A 162 5.84 -1.01 -17.86
CA ASP A 162 4.72 -0.08 -17.95
C ASP A 162 4.14 0.10 -16.54
N TYR A 163 4.70 1.04 -15.78
CA TYR A 163 4.43 1.18 -14.36
C TYR A 163 4.38 2.64 -13.93
N THR A 164 3.64 2.88 -12.85
CA THR A 164 3.62 4.14 -12.11
C THR A 164 4.50 3.98 -10.87
N ILE A 165 5.34 4.98 -10.59
CA ILE A 165 6.16 5.07 -9.39
C ILE A 165 5.83 6.36 -8.64
N GLU A 166 5.53 6.21 -7.35
CA GLU A 166 5.43 7.30 -6.39
C GLU A 166 6.70 7.30 -5.53
N TRP A 167 7.46 8.40 -5.57
CA TRP A 167 8.78 8.50 -4.92
C TRP A 167 8.69 8.89 -3.44
N GLY A 168 7.49 9.13 -2.90
CA GLY A 168 7.28 9.47 -1.49
C GLY A 168 7.65 10.91 -1.10
N ASP A 169 7.96 11.77 -2.06
CA ASP A 169 8.15 13.22 -1.88
C ASP A 169 7.09 14.07 -2.60
N GLY A 170 6.00 13.43 -3.05
CA GLY A 170 4.94 14.01 -3.87
C GLY A 170 5.19 13.90 -5.38
N THR A 171 6.36 13.40 -5.81
CA THR A 171 6.64 13.13 -7.22
C THR A 171 6.08 11.78 -7.63
N VAL A 172 5.30 11.77 -8.72
CA VAL A 172 4.75 10.57 -9.35
C VAL A 172 5.13 10.56 -10.83
N GLU A 173 5.56 9.42 -11.34
CA GLU A 173 5.96 9.24 -12.75
C GLU A 173 5.33 7.99 -13.36
N GLU A 174 4.95 8.07 -14.63
CA GLU A 174 4.55 6.92 -15.45
C GLU A 174 5.68 6.58 -16.41
N LEU A 175 6.19 5.34 -16.34
CA LEU A 175 7.41 4.92 -17.00
C LEU A 175 7.19 3.64 -17.81
N THR A 176 7.71 3.66 -19.04
CA THR A 176 7.74 2.51 -19.96
C THR A 176 9.17 2.10 -20.35
N SER A 177 10.17 2.74 -19.73
CA SER A 177 11.59 2.48 -20.00
C SER A 177 12.04 1.18 -19.33
N ASN A 178 12.88 0.41 -20.03
CA ASN A 178 13.50 -0.82 -19.52
C ASN A 178 14.88 -0.59 -18.89
N GLU A 179 15.38 0.65 -18.89
CA GLU A 179 16.62 1.03 -18.21
C GLU A 179 16.41 1.19 -16.69
N GLY A 180 15.15 1.26 -16.25
CA GLY A 180 14.77 1.53 -14.87
C GLY A 180 14.41 3.00 -14.63
N ALA A 181 14.51 3.44 -13.38
CA ALA A 181 14.13 4.77 -12.94
C ALA A 181 15.12 5.32 -11.91
N SER A 182 15.25 6.64 -11.82
CA SER A 182 15.98 7.28 -10.74
C SER A 182 15.39 8.63 -10.38
N HIS A 183 15.59 9.03 -9.13
CA HIS A 183 15.06 10.28 -8.59
C HIS A 183 16.02 10.92 -7.59
N VAL A 184 16.14 12.24 -7.66
CA VAL A 184 17.02 13.05 -6.81
C VAL A 184 16.20 13.78 -5.76
N TYR A 185 16.46 13.48 -4.49
CA TYR A 185 15.71 14.05 -3.37
C TYR A 185 16.31 15.38 -2.95
N ALA A 186 15.52 16.46 -3.05
CA ALA A 186 15.99 17.82 -2.71
C ALA A 186 16.40 17.97 -1.23
N THR A 187 15.75 17.21 -0.34
CA THR A 187 16.04 17.17 1.09
C THR A 187 16.44 15.75 1.48
N ALA A 188 17.32 15.58 2.46
CA ALA A 188 17.59 14.27 3.03
C ALA A 188 16.39 13.79 3.87
N GLY A 189 15.98 12.54 3.70
CA GLY A 189 14.89 11.98 4.49
C GLY A 189 14.78 10.47 4.38
N THR A 190 13.70 9.97 4.93
CA THR A 190 13.19 8.61 4.69
C THR A 190 11.95 8.74 3.81
N TYR A 191 11.93 7.97 2.74
CA TYR A 191 10.92 8.04 1.69
C TYR A 191 10.28 6.68 1.49
N THR A 192 8.97 6.65 1.35
CA THR A 192 8.22 5.46 0.96
C THR A 192 8.06 5.48 -0.54
N ILE A 193 8.67 4.51 -1.23
CA ILE A 193 8.54 4.34 -2.67
C ILE A 193 7.50 3.26 -2.92
N ALA A 194 6.50 3.57 -3.74
CA ALA A 194 5.45 2.65 -4.14
C ALA A 194 5.40 2.52 -5.67
N ILE A 195 5.33 1.29 -6.17
CA ILE A 195 5.37 0.97 -7.60
C ILE A 195 4.20 0.08 -7.96
N LYS A 196 3.44 0.45 -9.00
CA LYS A 196 2.30 -0.31 -9.49
C LYS A 196 2.36 -0.46 -11.01
N GLY A 197 2.03 -1.65 -11.51
CA GLY A 197 2.00 -1.94 -12.95
C GLY A 197 3.01 -3.04 -13.36
N GLU A 198 3.41 -3.04 -14.63
CA GLU A 198 4.38 -4.00 -15.16
C GLU A 198 5.82 -3.58 -14.77
N PHE A 199 6.29 -4.10 -13.62
CA PHE A 199 7.64 -3.87 -13.08
C PHE A 199 8.37 -5.20 -12.82
N PRO A 200 8.75 -5.95 -13.88
CA PRO A 200 9.09 -7.38 -13.77
C PRO A 200 10.44 -7.68 -13.11
N TYR A 201 11.30 -6.68 -12.94
CA TYR A 201 12.65 -6.81 -12.41
C TYR A 201 13.23 -5.45 -12.05
N PHE A 202 14.01 -5.39 -10.98
CA PHE A 202 14.95 -4.31 -10.76
C PHE A 202 16.22 -4.81 -10.07
N ASN A 203 17.22 -3.94 -10.06
CA ASN A 203 18.47 -4.09 -9.32
C ASN A 203 18.85 -2.75 -8.68
N THR A 204 19.62 -2.78 -7.59
CA THR A 204 20.08 -1.59 -6.85
C THR A 204 21.60 -1.40 -6.93
N PHE A 205 22.31 -2.35 -7.51
CA PHE A 205 23.77 -2.50 -7.54
C PHE A 205 24.29 -2.41 -9.00
N PHE A 206 24.38 -1.19 -9.53
CA PHE A 206 25.02 -0.92 -10.83
C PHE A 206 26.09 0.19 -10.75
N ASP A 207 26.03 1.09 -9.76
CA ASP A 207 26.98 2.19 -9.55
C ASP A 207 27.70 2.14 -8.16
N GLY A 208 27.88 0.93 -7.64
CA GLY A 208 28.51 0.68 -6.34
C GLY A 208 27.52 0.38 -5.21
N VAL A 209 28.05 0.24 -4.00
CA VAL A 209 27.33 -0.28 -2.82
C VAL A 209 26.40 0.74 -2.18
N ASP A 210 26.60 2.04 -2.42
CA ASP A 210 25.92 3.09 -1.67
C ASP A 210 24.42 3.16 -1.98
N ASN A 211 24.01 2.93 -3.23
CA ASN A 211 22.58 2.91 -3.59
C ASN A 211 21.83 1.74 -2.93
N ALA A 212 22.41 0.53 -2.94
CA ALA A 212 21.80 -0.64 -2.32
C ALA A 212 21.57 -0.46 -0.81
N LYS A 213 22.50 0.22 -0.11
CA LYS A 213 22.39 0.51 1.33
C LYS A 213 21.30 1.50 1.69
N LYS A 214 20.76 2.25 0.72
CA LYS A 214 19.65 3.19 0.95
C LYS A 214 18.33 2.47 1.15
N LEU A 215 18.17 1.24 0.66
CA LEU A 215 16.96 0.45 0.91
C LEU A 215 16.93 0.01 2.38
N MET A 216 15.89 0.46 3.09
CA MET A 216 15.72 0.24 4.52
C MET A 216 14.73 -0.89 4.82
N SER A 217 13.67 -1.03 4.03
CA SER A 217 12.70 -2.12 4.24
C SER A 217 11.88 -2.45 3.00
N ILE A 218 11.40 -3.69 2.94
CA ILE A 218 10.28 -4.09 2.10
C ILE A 218 9.03 -4.10 2.98
N GLU A 219 8.04 -3.28 2.62
CA GLU A 219 6.78 -3.12 3.35
C GLU A 219 5.64 -3.95 2.72
N GLN A 220 5.67 -4.13 1.39
CA GLN A 220 4.65 -4.87 0.66
C GLN A 220 5.18 -5.36 -0.68
N TRP A 221 4.77 -6.55 -1.12
CA TRP A 221 5.10 -7.11 -2.43
C TRP A 221 4.14 -6.68 -3.53
N GLY A 222 2.84 -6.62 -3.21
CA GLY A 222 1.78 -6.32 -4.16
C GLY A 222 1.60 -7.40 -5.22
N ASP A 223 1.02 -7.02 -6.36
CA ASP A 223 0.64 -7.92 -7.44
C ASP A 223 1.67 -7.99 -8.57
N ILE A 224 2.91 -7.54 -8.31
CA ILE A 224 3.97 -7.53 -9.33
C ILE A 224 4.31 -8.96 -9.76
N GLN A 225 4.18 -9.21 -11.07
CA GLN A 225 4.55 -10.49 -11.68
C GLN A 225 6.04 -10.53 -12.01
N TRP A 226 6.86 -10.91 -11.03
CA TRP A 226 8.31 -10.94 -11.16
C TRP A 226 8.79 -11.93 -12.23
N LYS A 227 9.68 -11.49 -13.12
CA LYS A 227 10.32 -12.35 -14.14
C LYS A 227 11.69 -12.88 -13.70
N SER A 228 12.36 -12.18 -12.80
CA SER A 228 13.64 -12.59 -12.22
C SER A 228 13.83 -11.88 -10.88
N MET A 229 14.50 -12.55 -9.94
CA MET A 229 14.95 -11.96 -8.67
C MET A 229 16.48 -11.91 -8.58
N GLN A 230 17.16 -12.07 -9.71
CA GLN A 230 18.62 -12.07 -9.77
C GLN A 230 19.17 -10.73 -9.25
N ALA A 231 19.93 -10.79 -8.16
CA ALA A 231 20.60 -9.65 -7.56
C ALA A 231 19.71 -8.44 -7.21
N THR A 232 18.39 -8.63 -7.08
CA THR A 232 17.43 -7.55 -6.82
C THR A 232 17.72 -6.77 -5.54
N PHE A 233 18.16 -7.46 -4.47
CA PHE A 233 18.57 -6.84 -3.19
C PHE A 233 20.06 -7.07 -2.90
N LEU A 234 20.89 -7.21 -3.93
CA LEU A 234 22.33 -7.41 -3.77
C LEU A 234 22.94 -6.24 -2.97
N HIS A 235 23.58 -6.58 -1.85
CA HIS A 235 24.21 -5.65 -0.90
C HIS A 235 23.27 -4.63 -0.23
N CYS A 236 21.97 -4.93 -0.13
CA CYS A 236 21.04 -4.15 0.69
C CYS A 236 21.25 -4.40 2.19
N GLU A 237 22.40 -3.97 2.71
CA GLU A 237 22.88 -4.25 4.07
C GLU A 237 21.93 -3.77 5.18
N ASN A 238 21.22 -2.66 4.96
CA ASN A 238 20.32 -2.05 5.94
C ASN A 238 18.88 -2.57 5.86
N MET A 239 18.55 -3.38 4.85
CA MET A 239 17.19 -3.78 4.56
C MET A 239 16.64 -4.77 5.60
N VAL A 240 15.51 -4.40 6.21
CA VAL A 240 14.66 -5.30 7.01
C VAL A 240 13.43 -5.75 6.21
N TYR A 241 12.70 -6.74 6.72
CA TYR A 241 11.54 -7.33 6.06
C TYR A 241 10.30 -7.15 6.92
N ASN A 242 9.41 -6.24 6.51
CA ASN A 242 8.17 -5.91 7.20
C ASN A 242 6.93 -6.46 6.47
N ALA A 243 7.08 -6.80 5.19
CA ALA A 243 6.02 -7.32 4.33
C ALA A 243 5.27 -8.51 4.96
N THR A 244 3.94 -8.43 4.89
CA THR A 244 3.04 -9.46 5.41
C THR A 244 2.39 -10.28 4.30
N ASP A 245 2.44 -9.78 3.06
CA ASP A 245 2.08 -10.46 1.83
C ASP A 245 3.28 -11.22 1.23
N ILE A 246 3.07 -11.87 0.09
CA ILE A 246 4.07 -12.69 -0.60
C ILE A 246 4.25 -12.23 -2.05
N PRO A 247 5.45 -12.37 -2.62
CA PRO A 247 5.67 -12.07 -4.04
C PRO A 247 5.02 -13.11 -4.95
N ASP A 248 4.49 -12.68 -6.10
CA ASP A 248 4.18 -13.58 -7.21
C ASP A 248 5.50 -13.99 -7.91
N LEU A 249 5.97 -15.18 -7.55
CA LEU A 249 7.19 -15.80 -8.09
C LEU A 249 6.90 -16.81 -9.20
N SER A 250 5.67 -16.89 -9.69
CA SER A 250 5.24 -17.93 -10.63
C SER A 250 6.06 -17.97 -11.92
N ASN A 251 6.66 -16.85 -12.33
CA ASN A 251 7.52 -16.74 -13.51
C ASN A 251 9.03 -16.71 -13.19
N VAL A 252 9.43 -16.76 -11.93
CA VAL A 252 10.83 -16.61 -11.50
C VAL A 252 11.54 -17.96 -11.57
N THR A 253 12.59 -18.04 -12.38
CA THR A 253 13.48 -19.22 -12.43
C THR A 253 14.86 -18.97 -11.83
N ASN A 254 15.22 -17.70 -11.58
CA ASN A 254 16.53 -17.26 -11.12
C ASN A 254 16.42 -16.32 -9.92
N MET A 255 16.98 -16.74 -8.78
CA MET A 255 17.11 -15.97 -7.54
C MET A 255 18.59 -15.78 -7.14
N GLU A 256 19.50 -15.90 -8.12
CA GLU A 256 20.92 -15.76 -7.89
C GLU A 256 21.25 -14.42 -7.20
N SER A 257 21.99 -14.49 -6.09
CA SER A 257 22.47 -13.35 -5.32
C SER A 257 21.37 -12.40 -4.81
N MET A 258 20.10 -12.82 -4.78
CA MET A 258 18.96 -11.96 -4.41
C MET A 258 19.20 -11.21 -3.09
N PHE A 259 19.69 -11.88 -2.04
CA PHE A 259 19.99 -11.30 -0.73
C PHE A 259 21.48 -11.39 -0.34
N ASN A 260 22.37 -11.50 -1.34
CA ASN A 260 23.80 -11.54 -1.09
C ASN A 260 24.25 -10.23 -0.43
N GLY A 261 24.90 -10.32 0.73
CA GLY A 261 25.35 -9.17 1.51
C GLY A 261 24.25 -8.41 2.26
N CYS A 262 23.01 -8.91 2.30
CA CYS A 262 21.94 -8.32 3.10
C CYS A 262 22.12 -8.63 4.60
N SER A 263 23.05 -7.95 5.26
CA SER A 263 23.44 -8.23 6.65
C SER A 263 22.30 -8.04 7.66
N SER A 264 21.36 -7.12 7.42
CA SER A 264 20.20 -6.90 8.29
C SER A 264 18.98 -7.77 7.98
N PHE A 265 18.99 -8.51 6.86
CA PHE A 265 17.84 -9.29 6.43
C PHE A 265 17.66 -10.55 7.28
N ASN A 266 16.45 -10.70 7.84
CA ASN A 266 16.03 -11.89 8.58
C ASN A 266 14.51 -12.14 8.41
N GLY A 267 13.97 -11.82 7.23
CA GLY A 267 12.55 -11.94 6.91
C GLY A 267 12.08 -13.38 6.80
N ASN A 268 10.87 -13.66 7.28
CA ASN A 268 10.26 -14.98 7.15
C ASN A 268 9.72 -15.16 5.72
N ILE A 269 10.34 -16.06 4.97
CA ILE A 269 10.04 -16.36 3.56
C ILE A 269 9.50 -17.79 3.36
N ALA A 270 9.09 -18.45 4.46
CA ALA A 270 8.65 -19.83 4.46
C ALA A 270 7.41 -20.12 3.61
N ASN A 271 6.64 -19.08 3.28
CA ASN A 271 5.40 -19.14 2.50
C ASN A 271 5.59 -18.76 1.01
N TRP A 272 6.82 -18.50 0.56
CA TRP A 272 7.09 -18.22 -0.84
C TRP A 272 6.97 -19.47 -1.70
N ASP A 273 6.31 -19.37 -2.85
CA ASP A 273 6.30 -20.44 -3.85
C ASP A 273 7.55 -20.33 -4.73
N ILE A 274 8.52 -21.21 -4.47
CA ILE A 274 9.78 -21.30 -5.23
C ILE A 274 9.79 -22.46 -6.23
N SER A 275 8.64 -23.10 -6.50
CA SER A 275 8.57 -24.36 -7.25
C SER A 275 9.04 -24.27 -8.71
N ASN A 276 9.22 -23.06 -9.25
CA ASN A 276 9.79 -22.81 -10.58
C ASN A 276 11.26 -22.38 -10.57
N VAL A 277 11.84 -22.15 -9.39
CA VAL A 277 13.21 -21.66 -9.24
C VAL A 277 14.20 -22.79 -9.54
N THR A 278 15.18 -22.48 -10.38
CA THR A 278 16.26 -23.41 -10.77
C THR A 278 17.64 -22.99 -10.28
N ASN A 279 17.82 -21.71 -9.93
CA ASN A 279 19.12 -21.15 -9.54
C ASN A 279 18.98 -20.27 -8.29
N MET A 280 19.70 -20.64 -7.23
CA MET A 280 19.80 -19.94 -5.94
C MET A 280 21.26 -19.68 -5.54
N PHE A 281 22.16 -19.64 -6.53
CA PHE A 281 23.57 -19.35 -6.30
C PHE A 281 23.75 -18.04 -5.51
N ASN A 282 24.57 -18.05 -4.46
CA ASN A 282 24.82 -16.88 -3.60
C ASN A 282 23.60 -16.26 -2.90
N MET A 283 22.40 -16.86 -2.94
CA MET A 283 21.16 -16.16 -2.54
C MET A 283 21.24 -15.49 -1.15
N PHE A 284 21.84 -16.13 -0.14
CA PHE A 284 22.04 -15.59 1.22
C PHE A 284 23.52 -15.48 1.61
N ASN A 285 24.43 -15.40 0.63
CA ASN A 285 25.85 -15.25 0.91
C ASN A 285 26.07 -13.97 1.74
N GLY A 286 26.73 -14.06 2.89
CA GLY A 286 26.99 -12.90 3.75
C GLY A 286 25.74 -12.26 4.37
N ALA A 287 24.56 -12.89 4.30
CA ALA A 287 23.36 -12.45 5.02
C ALA A 287 23.50 -12.83 6.50
N THR A 288 24.32 -12.09 7.24
CA THR A 288 24.86 -12.50 8.55
C THR A 288 23.80 -12.69 9.64
N LEU A 289 22.64 -12.03 9.57
CA LEU A 289 21.54 -12.19 10.53
C LEU A 289 20.46 -13.20 10.11
N PHE A 290 20.50 -13.69 8.87
CA PHE A 290 19.44 -14.56 8.36
C PHE A 290 19.45 -15.93 9.06
N ASN A 291 18.33 -16.29 9.70
CA ASN A 291 18.15 -17.57 10.39
C ASN A 291 16.68 -18.00 10.48
N GLN A 292 15.89 -17.75 9.44
CA GLN A 292 14.48 -18.15 9.39
C GLN A 292 14.31 -19.58 8.83
N PRO A 293 13.24 -20.31 9.22
CA PRO A 293 12.87 -21.55 8.58
C PRO A 293 12.36 -21.29 7.15
N PHE A 294 12.46 -22.31 6.27
CA PHE A 294 12.02 -22.21 4.87
C PHE A 294 10.64 -22.84 4.59
N GLY A 295 9.98 -23.42 5.60
CA GLY A 295 8.66 -24.03 5.40
C GLY A 295 8.67 -25.17 4.39
N GLU A 296 7.67 -25.18 3.50
CA GLU A 296 7.41 -26.25 2.51
C GLU A 296 7.97 -25.91 1.12
N TRP A 297 9.13 -25.26 1.06
CA TRP A 297 9.81 -24.96 -0.21
C TRP A 297 10.04 -26.22 -1.05
N ASP A 298 9.50 -26.23 -2.27
CA ASP A 298 9.78 -27.27 -3.27
C ASP A 298 11.09 -26.97 -4.00
N THR A 299 12.17 -27.62 -3.57
CA THR A 299 13.50 -27.47 -4.18
C THR A 299 13.77 -28.44 -5.33
N SER A 300 12.78 -29.24 -5.76
CA SER A 300 12.98 -30.33 -6.74
C SER A 300 13.52 -29.88 -8.09
N LYS A 301 13.29 -28.61 -8.49
CA LYS A 301 13.83 -28.02 -9.72
C LYS A 301 15.13 -27.26 -9.54
N VAL A 302 15.58 -27.03 -8.30
CA VAL A 302 16.80 -26.25 -8.05
C VAL A 302 18.03 -27.06 -8.46
N THR A 303 18.87 -26.46 -9.30
CA THR A 303 20.08 -27.10 -9.84
C THR A 303 21.36 -26.52 -9.23
N ASN A 304 21.32 -25.31 -8.69
CA ASN A 304 22.49 -24.59 -8.20
C ASN A 304 22.19 -23.86 -6.88
N MET A 305 22.88 -24.26 -5.81
CA MET A 305 22.88 -23.63 -4.48
C MET A 305 24.32 -23.31 -4.03
N GLY A 306 25.24 -23.15 -4.97
CA GLY A 306 26.63 -22.82 -4.66
C GLY A 306 26.71 -21.51 -3.87
N ASN A 307 27.54 -21.50 -2.81
CA ASN A 307 27.72 -20.38 -1.89
C ASN A 307 26.43 -19.85 -1.23
N MET A 308 25.30 -20.57 -1.28
CA MET A 308 24.00 -20.03 -0.88
C MET A 308 23.98 -19.45 0.54
N PHE A 309 24.67 -20.08 1.49
CA PHE A 309 24.77 -19.62 2.88
C PHE A 309 26.22 -19.31 3.32
N ALA A 310 27.13 -19.14 2.36
CA ALA A 310 28.53 -18.85 2.68
C ALA A 310 28.62 -17.56 3.49
N GLY A 311 29.26 -17.58 4.66
CA GLY A 311 29.36 -16.43 5.55
C GLY A 311 28.05 -15.96 6.20
N ALA A 312 26.94 -16.68 6.06
CA ALA A 312 25.70 -16.41 6.81
C ALA A 312 25.86 -16.88 8.27
N THR A 313 26.53 -16.07 9.09
CA THR A 313 27.06 -16.48 10.41
C THR A 313 26.00 -16.78 11.47
N SER A 314 24.75 -16.33 11.30
CA SER A 314 23.64 -16.71 12.18
C SER A 314 22.82 -17.89 11.66
N PHE A 315 23.03 -18.32 10.41
CA PHE A 315 22.22 -19.35 9.78
C PHE A 315 22.44 -20.70 10.47
N ASN A 316 21.40 -21.22 11.11
CA ASN A 316 21.46 -22.47 11.87
C ASN A 316 20.12 -23.21 11.80
N GLN A 317 19.70 -23.56 10.59
CA GLN A 317 18.51 -24.37 10.32
C GLN A 317 18.90 -25.70 9.68
N SER A 318 18.14 -26.77 9.91
CA SER A 318 18.31 -28.01 9.16
C SER A 318 17.64 -27.90 7.79
N LEU A 319 18.30 -28.43 6.76
CA LEU A 319 17.81 -28.51 5.38
C LEU A 319 17.54 -29.96 4.94
N GLY A 320 17.35 -30.88 5.91
CA GLY A 320 17.25 -32.32 5.64
C GLY A 320 16.08 -32.71 4.75
N ASP A 321 15.02 -31.89 4.71
CA ASP A 321 13.81 -32.13 3.93
C ASP A 321 13.89 -31.59 2.48
N TRP A 322 14.97 -30.91 2.11
CA TRP A 322 15.15 -30.39 0.75
C TRP A 322 15.43 -31.52 -0.25
N ASP A 323 14.71 -31.48 -1.37
CA ASP A 323 14.97 -32.34 -2.52
C ASP A 323 16.24 -31.88 -3.25
N LEU A 324 17.17 -32.81 -3.46
CA LEU A 324 18.43 -32.57 -4.16
C LEU A 324 18.48 -33.23 -5.54
N SER A 325 17.37 -33.79 -6.01
CA SER A 325 17.36 -34.67 -7.18
C SER A 325 17.89 -33.99 -8.45
N SER A 326 17.70 -32.68 -8.57
CA SER A 326 18.18 -31.85 -9.70
C SER A 326 19.51 -31.13 -9.44
N ILE A 327 20.07 -31.24 -8.24
CA ILE A 327 21.24 -30.46 -7.83
C ILE A 327 22.49 -30.89 -8.60
N THR A 328 23.23 -29.89 -9.06
CA THR A 328 24.53 -30.05 -9.74
C THR A 328 25.65 -29.29 -9.02
N ASN A 329 25.34 -28.31 -8.17
CA ASN A 329 26.33 -27.47 -7.51
C ASN A 329 25.95 -27.10 -6.07
N LEU A 330 26.73 -27.61 -5.10
CA LEU A 330 26.70 -27.23 -3.67
C LEU A 330 28.06 -26.66 -3.21
N THR A 331 28.88 -26.18 -4.14
CA THR A 331 30.24 -25.69 -3.84
C THR A 331 30.14 -24.55 -2.83
N ASN A 332 30.91 -24.64 -1.74
CA ASN A 332 30.98 -23.64 -0.67
C ASN A 332 29.65 -23.28 0.02
N MET A 333 28.59 -24.08 -0.16
CA MET A 333 27.24 -23.76 0.32
C MET A 333 27.19 -23.28 1.77
N PHE A 334 27.96 -23.91 2.67
CA PHE A 334 27.95 -23.62 4.11
C PHE A 334 29.25 -23.04 4.64
N ASN A 335 30.22 -22.70 3.77
CA ASN A 335 31.53 -22.23 4.22
C ASN A 335 31.40 -21.03 5.17
N ASN A 336 31.94 -21.15 6.38
CA ASN A 336 31.92 -20.14 7.43
C ASN A 336 30.50 -19.64 7.80
N SER A 337 29.47 -20.46 7.59
CA SER A 337 28.11 -20.19 8.07
C SER A 337 27.96 -20.47 9.57
N GLY A 338 26.81 -20.12 10.15
CA GLY A 338 26.47 -20.38 11.55
C GLY A 338 26.02 -21.81 11.86
N MET A 339 26.06 -22.71 10.88
CA MET A 339 25.43 -24.03 11.00
C MET A 339 26.13 -24.86 12.07
N ASN A 340 25.41 -25.22 13.13
CA ASN A 340 25.97 -26.03 14.19
C ASN A 340 25.99 -27.53 13.83
N ALA A 341 26.71 -28.32 14.62
CA ALA A 341 26.86 -29.75 14.34
C ALA A 341 25.54 -30.53 14.34
N ILE A 342 24.57 -30.15 15.17
CA ILE A 342 23.27 -30.83 15.25
C ILE A 342 22.48 -30.62 13.95
N ASN A 343 22.32 -29.37 13.51
CA ASN A 343 21.54 -29.04 12.32
C ASN A 343 22.24 -29.47 11.03
N TYR A 344 23.58 -29.36 10.98
CA TYR A 344 24.33 -29.90 9.85
C TYR A 344 24.19 -31.43 9.75
N SER A 345 24.25 -32.13 10.88
CA SER A 345 24.03 -33.59 10.91
C SER A 345 22.63 -33.98 10.47
N SER A 346 21.59 -33.29 10.96
CA SER A 346 20.22 -33.52 10.49
C SER A 346 20.07 -33.30 8.99
N THR A 347 20.77 -32.30 8.45
CA THR A 347 20.81 -32.02 7.01
C THR A 347 21.44 -33.17 6.23
N LEU A 348 22.64 -33.63 6.63
CA LEU A 348 23.31 -34.77 6.00
C LEU A 348 22.49 -36.07 6.08
N LYS A 349 21.84 -36.33 7.22
CA LYS A 349 20.97 -37.49 7.41
C LYS A 349 19.73 -37.44 6.52
N GLY A 350 19.11 -36.27 6.37
CA GLY A 350 17.98 -36.09 5.45
C GLY A 350 18.40 -36.34 4.00
N TRP A 351 19.51 -35.74 3.57
CA TRP A 351 20.01 -35.87 2.20
C TRP A 351 20.48 -37.27 1.83
N GLY A 352 21.11 -38.00 2.77
CA GLY A 352 21.47 -39.41 2.57
C GLY A 352 20.36 -40.40 2.89
N GLY A 353 19.24 -39.93 3.44
CA GLY A 353 18.16 -40.73 4.01
C GLY A 353 17.10 -41.16 3.01
N GLN A 354 16.15 -41.98 3.49
CA GLN A 354 15.07 -42.53 2.64
C GLN A 354 14.05 -41.48 2.16
N GLY A 355 14.11 -40.25 2.67
CA GLY A 355 13.28 -39.14 2.20
C GLY A 355 13.71 -38.57 0.85
N ASN A 356 14.95 -38.83 0.42
CA ASN A 356 15.47 -38.37 -0.86
C ASN A 356 15.42 -39.50 -1.91
N VAL A 357 14.52 -39.39 -2.88
CA VAL A 357 14.27 -40.43 -3.89
C VAL A 357 15.45 -40.56 -4.87
N PHE A 358 16.23 -39.49 -5.04
CA PHE A 358 17.41 -39.48 -5.91
C PHE A 358 18.53 -38.60 -5.34
N ILE A 359 19.63 -39.24 -4.96
CA ILE A 359 20.84 -38.55 -4.51
C ILE A 359 21.75 -38.32 -5.72
N PRO A 360 22.09 -37.05 -6.08
CA PRO A 360 22.96 -36.76 -7.20
C PRO A 360 24.37 -37.32 -6.98
N ASN A 361 25.07 -37.67 -8.06
CA ASN A 361 26.43 -38.22 -7.97
C ASN A 361 27.50 -37.14 -8.11
N GLY A 362 28.64 -37.32 -7.45
CA GLY A 362 29.83 -36.50 -7.67
C GLY A 362 29.73 -35.05 -7.19
N ILE A 363 28.81 -34.75 -6.28
CA ILE A 363 28.63 -33.40 -5.75
C ILE A 363 29.81 -33.01 -4.84
N VAL A 364 30.27 -31.78 -5.00
CA VAL A 364 31.19 -31.13 -4.05
C VAL A 364 30.37 -30.27 -3.10
N LEU A 365 30.36 -30.63 -1.82
CA LEU A 365 29.75 -29.85 -0.75
C LEU A 365 30.84 -29.09 0.00
N GLY A 366 30.82 -27.75 -0.08
CA GLY A 366 31.70 -26.93 0.73
C GLY A 366 31.04 -26.57 2.07
N ALA A 367 31.69 -26.94 3.16
CA ALA A 367 31.24 -26.71 4.52
C ALA A 367 32.42 -26.38 5.46
N THR A 368 33.42 -25.65 4.96
CA THR A 368 34.60 -25.27 5.76
C THR A 368 34.17 -24.47 6.98
N GLY A 369 34.73 -24.78 8.16
CA GLY A 369 34.33 -24.18 9.43
C GLY A 369 33.10 -24.84 10.08
N ILE A 370 32.49 -25.84 9.44
CA ILE A 370 31.31 -26.55 9.95
C ILE A 370 31.74 -27.94 10.42
N THR A 371 31.21 -28.39 11.56
CA THR A 371 31.46 -29.73 12.11
C THR A 371 30.17 -30.54 12.11
N PHE A 372 30.25 -31.88 12.19
CA PHE A 372 29.08 -32.77 12.29
C PHE A 372 29.15 -33.65 13.55
N CYS A 373 28.02 -34.22 13.96
CA CYS A 373 27.93 -35.09 15.13
C CYS A 373 28.56 -36.45 14.87
N ASN A 374 29.42 -36.88 15.80
CA ASN A 374 30.04 -38.21 15.77
C ASN A 374 29.09 -39.31 16.28
N ASP A 375 27.90 -39.38 15.70
CA ASP A 375 26.94 -40.46 15.95
C ASP A 375 26.90 -41.45 14.78
N ALA A 376 26.36 -42.64 15.04
CA ALA A 376 26.34 -43.73 14.08
C ALA A 376 25.55 -43.39 12.81
N ASP A 377 24.42 -42.70 12.94
CA ASP A 377 23.54 -42.39 11.82
C ASP A 377 24.18 -41.33 10.92
N THR A 378 24.64 -40.22 11.50
CA THR A 378 25.32 -39.15 10.76
C THR A 378 26.54 -39.68 10.02
N THR A 379 27.35 -40.50 10.70
CA THR A 379 28.53 -41.13 10.10
C THR A 379 28.16 -42.06 8.94
N TYR A 380 27.08 -42.86 9.10
CA TYR A 380 26.60 -43.75 8.05
C TYR A 380 26.15 -42.96 6.81
N PHE A 381 25.25 -41.99 6.97
CA PHE A 381 24.71 -41.23 5.84
C PHE A 381 25.78 -40.39 5.15
N ARG A 382 26.64 -39.71 5.90
CA ARG A 382 27.74 -38.91 5.33
C ARG A 382 28.76 -39.78 4.60
N ASN A 383 29.34 -40.78 5.28
CA ASN A 383 30.52 -41.48 4.76
C ASN A 383 30.15 -42.63 3.83
N THR A 384 29.05 -43.35 4.12
CA THR A 384 28.67 -44.52 3.33
C THR A 384 27.77 -44.13 2.17
N VAL A 385 26.71 -43.35 2.42
CA VAL A 385 25.75 -43.01 1.37
C VAL A 385 26.29 -41.88 0.50
N LEU A 386 26.40 -40.66 1.03
CA LEU A 386 26.79 -39.48 0.24
C LEU A 386 28.18 -39.63 -0.38
N ILE A 387 29.21 -39.93 0.43
CA ILE A 387 30.58 -40.07 -0.07
C ILE A 387 30.78 -41.42 -0.78
N GLY A 388 30.48 -42.53 -0.11
CA GLY A 388 30.83 -43.87 -0.59
C GLY A 388 30.03 -44.33 -1.81
N GLN A 389 28.70 -44.22 -1.76
CA GLN A 389 27.81 -44.72 -2.81
C GLN A 389 27.60 -43.68 -3.91
N ASN A 390 27.51 -42.40 -3.56
CA ASN A 390 27.21 -41.33 -4.50
C ASN A 390 28.45 -40.48 -4.88
N GLY A 391 29.63 -40.78 -4.36
CA GLY A 391 30.89 -40.15 -4.80
C GLY A 391 31.03 -38.68 -4.43
N TRP A 392 30.34 -38.21 -3.39
CA TRP A 392 30.45 -36.82 -2.96
C TRP A 392 31.84 -36.51 -2.38
N THR A 393 32.24 -35.25 -2.52
CA THR A 393 33.37 -34.66 -1.79
C THR A 393 32.84 -33.64 -0.80
N ILE A 394 32.96 -33.92 0.50
CA ILE A 394 32.45 -33.06 1.57
C ILE A 394 33.64 -32.42 2.31
N ASN A 395 33.74 -31.09 2.22
CA ASN A 395 34.83 -30.29 2.80
C ASN A 395 34.37 -29.61 4.10
N ASP A 396 34.05 -30.42 5.12
CA ASP A 396 33.75 -29.97 6.49
C ASP A 396 34.96 -30.15 7.44
N ASP A 397 34.87 -29.63 8.65
CA ASP A 397 35.94 -29.67 9.66
C ASP A 397 35.93 -30.96 10.50
N GLY A 398 35.12 -31.94 10.10
CA GLY A 398 35.08 -33.26 10.72
C GLY A 398 34.11 -33.41 11.90
N PRO A 399 34.17 -34.58 12.57
CA PRO A 399 33.22 -34.95 13.61
C PRO A 399 33.52 -34.29 14.97
N VAL A 400 32.48 -33.97 15.73
CA VAL A 400 32.52 -33.51 17.13
C VAL A 400 31.53 -34.30 17.99
N ALA A 401 31.73 -34.30 19.30
CA ALA A 401 30.74 -34.86 20.23
C ALA A 401 29.53 -33.91 20.33
N CYS A 402 28.34 -34.41 20.01
CA CYS A 402 27.09 -33.70 20.23
C CYS A 402 26.43 -34.20 21.53
N GLN A 403 25.89 -33.27 22.32
CA GLN A 403 25.15 -33.58 23.56
C GLN A 403 23.65 -33.55 23.31
#